data_AF-A0A350JNE8-F1
#
_entry.id   AF-A0A350JNE8-F1
#
_cell.length_a   1.000
_cell.length_b   1.000
_cell.length_c   1.000
_cell.angle_alpha   90.00
_cell.angle_beta   90.00
_cell.angle_gamma   90.00
#
_symmetry.space_group_name_H-M   'P 1'
#
loop_
_entity.id
_entity.type
_entity.pdbx_description
1 polymer ?
#
loop_
_entity_poly.entity_id
_entity_poly.type
_entity_poly.pdbx_seq_one_letter_code
_entity_poly.pdbx_strand_id
1 'polypeptide(L)'
;MQAALISFVETLVTLLPKEWSLVLRPHPSEQMKPYQAQLESIGVKVLDNSLMPIQDLLGLSDLVMVWNSAFAVDALVNKIPTVHIDLYGIEFEGEVIRLVEEKLIPSFSKPAELLEYLEKFDIQNAERFCIQTEDYDKFKQVYCIATDEKAAENIKKHLSQHTN
;
A
#
# COMPACT_ATOMS: atom_id res chain seq x y z
N MET A 1 11.41 -4.84 -13.08
CA MET A 1 10.49 -4.25 -12.08
C MET A 1 9.09 -4.09 -12.64
N GLN A 2 8.79 -3.07 -13.46
CA GLN A 2 7.43 -2.80 -13.96
C GLN A 2 6.79 -4.03 -14.62
N ALA A 3 7.47 -4.71 -15.56
CA ALA A 3 6.96 -5.92 -16.20
C ALA A 3 6.70 -7.08 -15.22
N ALA A 4 7.50 -7.20 -14.15
CA ALA A 4 7.30 -8.23 -13.12
C ALA A 4 6.06 -7.91 -12.27
N LEU A 5 5.87 -6.63 -11.90
CA LEU A 5 4.65 -6.18 -11.22
C LEU A 5 3.42 -6.41 -12.08
N ILE A 6 3.48 -6.08 -13.37
CA ILE A 6 2.36 -6.30 -14.30
C ILE A 6 2.01 -7.80 -14.36
N SER A 7 3.00 -8.67 -14.57
CA SER A 7 2.80 -10.13 -14.58
C SER A 7 2.17 -10.66 -13.28
N PHE A 8 2.61 -10.13 -12.13
CA PHE A 8 2.02 -10.47 -10.84
C PHE A 8 0.54 -10.06 -10.77
N VAL A 9 0.23 -8.81 -11.15
CA VAL A 9 -1.14 -8.26 -11.16
C VAL A 9 -2.04 -9.03 -12.11
N GLU A 10 -1.57 -9.35 -13.32
CA GLU A 10 -2.32 -10.13 -14.30
C GLU A 10 -2.71 -11.48 -13.75
N THR A 11 -1.76 -12.19 -13.16
CA THR A 11 -2.01 -13.50 -12.55
C THR A 11 -3.01 -13.36 -11.40
N LEU A 12 -2.80 -12.38 -10.51
CA LEU A 12 -3.69 -12.15 -9.36
C LEU A 12 -5.13 -11.89 -9.79
N VAL A 13 -5.35 -11.04 -10.78
CA VAL A 13 -6.69 -10.68 -11.26
C VAL A 13 -7.45 -11.88 -11.80
N THR A 14 -6.78 -12.82 -12.47
CA THR A 14 -7.45 -14.04 -12.96
C THR A 14 -7.92 -14.97 -11.84
N LEU A 15 -7.36 -14.81 -10.64
CA LEU A 15 -7.60 -15.68 -9.50
C LEU A 15 -8.46 -15.01 -8.41
N LEU A 16 -8.57 -13.68 -8.42
CA LEU A 16 -9.36 -12.93 -7.45
C LEU A 16 -10.86 -13.26 -7.58
N PRO A 17 -11.59 -13.40 -6.46
CA PRO A 17 -13.04 -13.51 -6.49
C PRO A 17 -13.68 -12.27 -7.14
N LYS A 18 -14.84 -12.45 -7.78
CA LYS A 18 -15.50 -11.38 -8.57
C LYS A 18 -15.95 -10.18 -7.74
N GLU A 19 -16.05 -10.36 -6.43
CA GLU A 19 -16.41 -9.34 -5.46
C GLU A 19 -15.27 -8.32 -5.25
N TRP A 20 -14.03 -8.70 -5.57
CA TRP A 20 -12.88 -7.82 -5.47
C TRP A 20 -12.70 -6.98 -6.73
N SER A 21 -12.35 -5.71 -6.55
CA SER A 21 -11.96 -4.81 -7.62
C SER A 21 -10.52 -4.36 -7.42
N LEU A 22 -9.66 -4.56 -8.42
CA LEU A 22 -8.26 -4.17 -8.35
C LEU A 22 -8.04 -2.81 -9.01
N VAL A 23 -7.40 -1.91 -8.27
CA VAL A 23 -6.93 -0.61 -8.74
C VAL A 23 -5.42 -0.60 -8.75
N LEU A 24 -4.80 -0.35 -9.90
CA LEU A 24 -3.37 -0.15 -10.02
C LEU A 24 -3.05 1.34 -10.07
N ARG A 25 -2.30 1.81 -9.08
CA ARG A 25 -1.77 3.18 -9.05
C ARG A 25 -0.26 3.16 -9.24
N PRO A 26 0.25 3.40 -10.47
CA PRO A 26 1.68 3.53 -10.70
C PRO A 26 2.29 4.76 -9.98
N HIS A 27 3.58 4.70 -9.66
CA HIS A 27 4.33 5.90 -9.32
C HIS A 27 4.37 6.84 -10.54
N PRO A 28 4.31 8.18 -10.39
CA PRO A 28 4.30 9.11 -11.53
C PRO A 28 5.51 9.03 -12.46
N SER A 29 6.61 8.40 -12.04
CA SER A 29 7.77 8.12 -12.91
C SER A 29 7.60 6.89 -13.79
N GLU A 30 6.64 6.01 -13.50
CA GLU A 30 6.42 4.76 -14.23
C GLU A 30 5.65 5.01 -15.53
N GLN A 31 6.11 4.39 -16.62
CA GLN A 31 5.46 4.54 -17.91
C GLN A 31 4.37 3.47 -18.11
N MET A 32 3.14 3.76 -17.69
CA MET A 32 2.04 2.77 -17.75
C MET A 32 1.32 2.67 -19.09
N LYS A 33 1.47 3.65 -19.99
CA LYS A 33 0.79 3.68 -21.29
C LYS A 33 0.88 2.36 -22.08
N PRO A 34 2.04 1.65 -22.13
CA PRO A 34 2.15 0.39 -22.86
C PRO A 34 1.29 -0.75 -22.29
N TYR A 35 1.01 -0.73 -20.98
CA TYR A 35 0.31 -1.80 -20.28
C TYR A 35 -1.15 -1.48 -19.97
N GLN A 36 -1.56 -0.21 -20.08
CA GLN A 36 -2.87 0.26 -19.65
C GLN A 36 -4.02 -0.48 -20.34
N ALA A 37 -4.01 -0.55 -21.68
CA ALA A 37 -5.09 -1.23 -22.42
C ALA A 37 -5.18 -2.72 -22.07
N GLN A 38 -4.04 -3.38 -21.85
CA GLN A 38 -3.97 -4.78 -21.45
C GLN A 38 -4.57 -4.99 -20.06
N LEU A 39 -4.17 -4.18 -19.09
CA LEU A 39 -4.66 -4.22 -17.71
C LEU A 39 -6.17 -3.90 -17.63
N GLU A 40 -6.63 -2.88 -18.35
CA GLU A 40 -8.06 -2.54 -18.40
C GLU A 40 -8.89 -3.64 -19.05
N SER A 41 -8.36 -4.36 -20.05
CA SER A 41 -9.06 -5.47 -20.69
C SER A 41 -9.32 -6.66 -19.77
N ILE A 42 -8.53 -6.80 -18.71
CA ILE A 42 -8.72 -7.83 -17.67
C ILE A 42 -9.43 -7.29 -16.42
N GLY A 43 -9.95 -6.06 -16.47
CA GLY A 43 -10.76 -5.47 -15.41
C GLY A 43 -9.97 -4.68 -14.35
N VAL A 44 -8.66 -4.46 -14.55
CA VAL A 44 -7.86 -3.59 -13.67
C VAL A 44 -8.09 -2.13 -14.01
N LYS A 45 -8.46 -1.33 -13.02
CA LYS A 45 -8.52 0.12 -13.18
C LYS A 45 -7.13 0.72 -12.97
N VAL A 46 -6.56 1.36 -13.99
CA VAL A 46 -5.29 2.07 -13.87
C VAL A 46 -5.57 3.54 -13.58
N LEU A 47 -5.20 4.02 -12.39
CA LEU A 47 -5.41 5.41 -11.99
C LEU A 47 -4.09 6.18 -11.97
N ASP A 48 -4.01 7.27 -12.71
CA ASP A 48 -2.93 8.24 -12.55
C ASP A 48 -3.19 9.22 -11.39
N ASN A 49 -2.17 10.00 -11.04
CA ASN A 49 -2.25 10.94 -9.92
C ASN A 49 -3.23 12.11 -10.14
N SER A 50 -3.63 12.39 -11.38
CA SER A 50 -4.55 13.49 -11.70
C SER A 50 -6.01 13.09 -11.54
N LEU A 51 -6.31 11.78 -11.59
CA LEU A 51 -7.68 11.25 -11.54
C LEU A 51 -8.23 11.13 -10.13
N MET A 52 -7.39 10.80 -9.14
CA MET A 52 -7.83 10.63 -7.75
C MET A 52 -6.71 10.98 -6.76
N PRO A 53 -6.95 11.90 -5.80
CA PRO A 53 -6.07 12.12 -4.66
C PRO A 53 -5.76 10.83 -3.91
N ILE A 54 -4.57 10.76 -3.31
CA ILE A 54 -4.13 9.54 -2.63
C ILE A 54 -4.95 9.24 -1.38
N GLN A 55 -5.43 10.28 -0.70
CA GLN A 55 -6.28 10.19 0.48
C GLN A 55 -7.64 9.58 0.15
N ASP A 56 -8.23 9.97 -0.98
CA ASP A 56 -9.51 9.42 -1.43
C ASP A 56 -9.36 7.94 -1.78
N LEU A 57 -8.25 7.56 -2.41
CA LEU A 57 -7.95 6.16 -2.71
C LEU A 57 -7.78 5.33 -1.43
N LEU A 58 -7.08 5.87 -0.43
CA LEU A 58 -6.96 5.22 0.88
C LEU A 58 -8.34 5.03 1.52
N GLY A 59 -9.20 6.05 1.50
CA GLY A 59 -10.55 5.99 2.07
C GLY A 59 -11.47 4.96 1.41
N LEU A 60 -11.18 4.52 0.19
CA LEU A 60 -11.94 3.52 -0.56
C LEU A 60 -11.30 2.12 -0.55
N SER A 61 -10.07 1.98 -0.02
CA SER A 61 -9.32 0.74 -0.07
C SER A 61 -9.61 -0.16 1.13
N ASP A 62 -10.06 -1.38 0.89
CA ASP A 62 -10.16 -2.42 1.92
C ASP A 62 -8.79 -3.07 2.23
N LEU A 63 -7.86 -3.01 1.27
CA LEU A 63 -6.51 -3.58 1.32
C LEU A 63 -5.58 -2.77 0.41
N VAL A 64 -4.34 -2.55 0.86
CA VAL A 64 -3.27 -1.94 0.09
C VAL A 64 -2.16 -2.95 -0.18
N MET A 65 -1.75 -3.06 -1.44
CA MET A 65 -0.59 -3.86 -1.86
C MET A 65 0.53 -2.91 -2.29
N VAL A 66 1.72 -3.09 -1.74
CA VAL A 66 2.91 -2.30 -2.08
C VAL A 66 4.05 -3.21 -2.49
N TRP A 67 4.87 -2.79 -3.45
CA TRP A 67 6.19 -3.37 -3.66
C TRP A 67 7.22 -2.58 -2.84
N ASN A 68 7.77 -1.49 -3.34
CA ASN A 68 8.68 -0.65 -2.55
C ASN A 68 8.22 0.81 -2.52
N SER A 69 7.21 1.10 -1.70
CA SER A 69 6.64 2.45 -1.59
C SER A 69 6.43 2.85 -0.14
N ALA A 70 6.87 4.07 0.20
CA ALA A 70 6.57 4.70 1.49
C ALA A 70 5.05 4.84 1.74
N PHE A 71 4.23 4.71 0.69
CA PHE A 71 2.77 4.64 0.79
C PHE A 71 2.27 3.54 1.73
N ALA A 72 3.07 2.50 1.98
CA ALA A 72 2.78 1.48 3.00
C ALA A 72 2.57 2.11 4.38
N VAL A 73 3.41 3.10 4.73
CA VAL A 73 3.32 3.82 6.01
C VAL A 73 2.01 4.59 6.08
N ASP A 74 1.65 5.32 5.03
CA ASP A 74 0.39 6.08 4.97
C ASP A 74 -0.84 5.18 5.13
N ALA A 75 -0.84 4.02 4.47
CA ALA A 75 -1.92 3.04 4.60
C ALA A 75 -2.04 2.49 6.04
N LEU A 76 -0.90 2.16 6.66
CA LEU A 76 -0.86 1.71 8.05
C LEU A 76 -1.32 2.78 9.04
N VAL A 77 -0.94 4.06 8.84
CA VAL A 77 -1.44 5.19 9.65
C VAL A 77 -2.96 5.29 9.57
N ASN A 78 -3.52 5.10 8.37
CA ASN A 78 -4.97 5.12 8.12
C ASN A 78 -5.69 3.81 8.52
N LYS A 79 -4.97 2.86 9.14
CA LYS A 79 -5.50 1.57 9.58
C LYS A 79 -6.10 0.75 8.44
N ILE A 80 -5.43 0.80 7.28
CA ILE A 80 -5.79 -0.01 6.13
C ILE A 80 -4.84 -1.22 6.09
N PRO A 81 -5.37 -2.45 6.02
CA PRO A 81 -4.58 -3.66 5.86
C PRO A 81 -3.59 -3.48 4.70
N THR A 82 -2.31 -3.76 4.95
CA THR A 82 -1.24 -3.53 3.99
C THR A 82 -0.40 -4.78 3.86
N VAL A 83 -0.08 -5.16 2.63
CA VAL A 83 0.77 -6.31 2.31
C VAL A 83 1.89 -5.92 1.35
N HIS A 84 3.02 -6.57 1.50
CA HIS A 84 4.16 -6.43 0.61
C HIS A 84 4.12 -7.47 -0.53
N ILE A 85 4.41 -7.03 -1.75
CA ILE A 85 4.53 -7.85 -2.96
C ILE A 85 6.02 -8.00 -3.28
N ASP A 86 6.59 -9.16 -2.97
CA ASP A 86 7.99 -9.47 -3.25
C ASP A 86 8.17 -9.94 -4.70
N LEU A 87 8.71 -9.04 -5.53
CA LEU A 87 9.05 -9.36 -6.91
C LEU A 87 10.41 -10.06 -6.94
N TYR A 88 10.39 -11.38 -6.76
CA TYR A 88 11.56 -12.26 -6.68
C TYR A 88 12.72 -11.87 -7.61
N GLY A 89 13.92 -11.74 -7.04
CA GLY A 89 15.15 -11.41 -7.78
C GLY A 89 15.30 -9.92 -8.12
N ILE A 90 14.41 -9.06 -7.62
CA ILE A 90 14.57 -7.62 -7.68
C ILE A 90 14.96 -7.14 -6.28
N GLU A 91 16.22 -6.76 -6.11
CA GLU A 91 16.65 -6.08 -4.88
C GLU A 91 15.92 -4.76 -4.74
N PHE A 92 15.49 -4.47 -3.52
CA PHE A 92 14.94 -3.18 -3.15
C PHE A 92 15.53 -2.77 -1.81
N GLU A 93 15.52 -1.48 -1.54
CA GLU A 93 15.95 -0.88 -0.27
C GLU A 93 14.85 0.10 0.15
N GLY A 94 14.59 0.20 1.46
CA GLY A 94 13.68 1.22 1.97
C GLY A 94 12.84 0.77 3.15
N GLU A 95 11.93 1.65 3.57
CA GLU A 95 11.11 1.45 4.76
C GLU A 95 10.21 0.21 4.68
N VAL A 96 9.75 -0.18 3.49
CA VAL A 96 8.90 -1.37 3.35
C VAL A 96 9.62 -2.64 3.78
N ILE A 97 10.92 -2.77 3.54
CA ILE A 97 11.71 -3.91 4.00
C ILE A 97 11.70 -3.99 5.52
N ARG A 98 11.91 -2.85 6.19
CA ARG A 98 11.87 -2.81 7.66
C ARG A 98 10.51 -3.23 8.19
N LEU A 99 9.42 -2.79 7.55
CA LEU A 99 8.07 -3.24 7.92
C LEU A 99 7.89 -4.75 7.78
N VAL A 100 8.51 -5.37 6.78
CA VAL A 100 8.47 -6.83 6.58
C VAL A 100 9.37 -7.55 7.60
N GLU A 101 10.60 -7.09 7.82
CA GLU A 101 11.57 -7.66 8.77
C GLU A 101 11.06 -7.60 10.21
N GLU A 102 10.44 -6.49 10.59
CA GLU A 102 9.80 -6.28 11.88
C GLU A 102 8.43 -6.98 11.99
N LYS A 103 8.00 -7.70 10.94
CA LYS A 103 6.73 -8.45 10.85
C LYS A 103 5.47 -7.59 11.03
N LEU A 104 5.56 -6.32 10.67
CA LEU A 104 4.44 -5.38 10.71
C LEU A 104 3.48 -5.55 9.52
N ILE A 105 4.00 -6.03 8.39
CA ILE A 105 3.20 -6.42 7.23
C ILE A 105 3.68 -7.77 6.68
N PRO A 106 2.78 -8.62 6.15
CA PRO A 106 3.16 -9.86 5.49
C PRO A 106 3.72 -9.56 4.10
N SER A 107 4.54 -10.48 3.59
CA SER A 107 5.18 -10.40 2.28
C SER A 107 4.86 -11.63 1.45
N PHE A 108 4.49 -11.43 0.19
CA PHE A 108 4.11 -12.52 -0.72
C PHE A 108 4.88 -12.42 -2.03
N SER A 109 5.49 -13.54 -2.41
CA SER A 109 6.22 -13.64 -3.69
C SER A 109 5.36 -14.21 -4.81
N LYS A 110 4.25 -14.86 -4.47
CA LYS A 110 3.34 -15.51 -5.42
C LYS A 110 1.89 -15.04 -5.22
N PRO A 111 1.15 -14.79 -6.31
CA PRO A 111 -0.27 -14.43 -6.24
C PRO A 111 -1.14 -15.46 -5.49
N ALA A 112 -0.84 -16.76 -5.63
CA ALA A 112 -1.58 -17.81 -4.95
C ALA A 112 -1.44 -17.74 -3.40
N GLU A 113 -0.23 -17.44 -2.90
CA GLU A 113 0.03 -17.30 -1.46
C GLU A 113 -0.76 -16.10 -0.89
N LEU A 114 -0.83 -15.01 -1.65
CA LEU A 114 -1.65 -13.85 -1.30
C LEU A 114 -3.14 -14.22 -1.25
N LEU A 115 -3.66 -15.00 -2.20
CA LEU A 115 -5.07 -15.39 -2.19
C LEU A 115 -5.44 -16.28 -1.02
N GLU A 116 -4.60 -17.27 -0.68
CA GLU A 116 -4.81 -18.09 0.50
C GLU A 116 -4.83 -17.25 1.79
N TYR A 117 -4.07 -16.16 1.82
CA TYR A 117 -4.14 -15.18 2.90
C TYR A 117 -5.46 -14.41 2.86
N LEU A 118 -5.91 -13.92 1.70
CA LEU A 118 -7.17 -13.18 1.55
C LEU A 118 -8.41 -14.03 1.83
N GLU A 119 -8.41 -15.33 1.55
CA GLU A 119 -9.53 -16.22 1.88
C GLU A 119 -9.74 -16.39 3.39
N LYS A 120 -8.65 -16.30 4.14
CA LYS A 120 -8.66 -16.33 5.61
C LYS A 120 -8.82 -14.93 6.21
N PHE A 121 -8.76 -13.90 5.36
CA PHE A 121 -8.83 -12.52 5.75
C PHE A 121 -10.29 -12.13 6.00
N ASP A 122 -10.68 -12.13 7.27
CA ASP A 122 -12.02 -11.69 7.66
C ASP A 122 -12.09 -10.16 7.64
N ILE A 123 -12.65 -9.60 6.57
CA ILE A 123 -12.86 -8.14 6.42
C ILE A 123 -13.81 -7.59 7.51
N GLN A 124 -14.73 -8.41 8.03
CA GLN A 124 -15.74 -7.98 9.01
C GLN A 124 -15.26 -8.09 10.47
N ASN A 125 -14.43 -9.10 10.77
CA ASN A 125 -13.75 -9.26 12.07
C ASN A 125 -12.29 -8.83 12.04
N ALA A 126 -11.86 -8.09 11.01
CA ALA A 126 -10.60 -7.39 11.03
C ALA A 126 -10.65 -6.41 12.21
N GLU A 127 -10.21 -6.87 13.39
CA GLU A 127 -9.24 -6.10 14.15
C GLU A 127 -8.36 -5.44 13.09
N ARG A 128 -8.44 -4.12 13.04
CA ARG A 128 -8.10 -3.25 11.90
C ARG A 128 -6.60 -3.20 11.59
N PHE A 129 -5.92 -4.29 11.86
CA PHE A 129 -4.51 -4.37 12.04
C PHE A 129 -4.05 -5.75 11.58
N CYS A 130 -3.20 -5.75 10.56
CA CYS A 130 -2.23 -6.82 10.39
C CYS A 130 -1.09 -6.74 11.44
N ILE A 131 -1.32 -5.95 12.48
CA ILE A 131 -0.42 -5.64 13.56
C ILE A 131 -1.19 -6.00 14.83
N GLN A 132 -0.74 -6.96 15.64
CA GLN A 132 -1.33 -7.13 16.97
C GLN A 132 -1.34 -5.75 17.65
N THR A 133 -2.39 -5.37 18.39
CA THR A 133 -2.53 -3.99 18.92
C THR A 133 -1.25 -3.44 19.57
N GLU A 134 -0.46 -4.30 20.21
CA GLU A 134 0.85 -3.97 20.76
C GLU A 134 1.91 -3.54 19.72
N ASP A 135 1.97 -4.22 18.58
CA ASP A 135 2.91 -3.89 17.51
C ASP A 135 2.46 -2.61 16.77
N TYR A 136 1.16 -2.27 16.79
CA TYR A 136 0.65 -1.04 16.16
C TYR A 136 1.02 0.15 17.03
N ASP A 137 0.91 -0.02 18.35
CA ASP A 137 1.38 0.99 19.29
C ASP A 137 2.90 1.20 19.17
N LYS A 138 3.69 0.14 18.94
CA LYS A 138 5.13 0.28 18.61
C LYS A 138 5.34 1.00 17.28
N PHE A 139 4.63 0.63 16.21
CA PHE A 139 4.70 1.34 14.94
C PHE A 139 4.33 2.82 15.10
N LYS A 140 3.30 3.14 15.88
CA LYS A 140 2.88 4.51 16.17
C LYS A 140 3.97 5.29 16.91
N GLN A 141 4.63 4.65 17.88
CA GLN A 141 5.76 5.22 18.60
C GLN A 141 7.00 5.40 17.73
N VAL A 142 7.22 4.61 16.69
CA VAL A 142 8.40 4.77 15.83
C VAL A 142 8.15 5.73 14.67
N TYR A 143 6.98 5.62 14.03
CA TYR A 143 6.69 6.24 12.74
C TYR A 143 5.65 7.36 12.78
N CYS A 144 4.82 7.42 13.84
CA CYS A 144 3.68 8.34 13.93
C CYS A 144 3.80 9.37 15.07
N ILE A 145 4.97 9.51 15.72
CA ILE A 145 5.19 10.55 16.75
C ILE A 145 4.81 11.95 16.23
N ALA A 146 4.88 12.16 14.92
CA ALA A 146 4.61 13.42 14.25
C ALA A 146 3.39 13.42 13.31
N THR A 147 2.39 12.54 13.47
CA THR A 147 1.20 12.51 12.57
C THR A 147 -0.08 13.09 13.18
N ASP A 148 0.02 13.75 14.33
CA ASP A 148 -1.12 14.45 14.95
C ASP A 148 -1.30 15.88 14.39
N GLU A 149 -2.45 16.53 14.65
CA GLU A 149 -2.71 17.94 14.28
C GLU A 149 -1.56 18.87 14.72
N LYS A 150 -0.91 18.50 15.82
CA LYS A 150 0.29 19.13 16.37
C LYS A 150 1.45 19.21 15.39
N ALA A 151 1.60 18.30 14.44
CA ALA A 151 2.66 18.36 13.45
C ALA A 151 2.46 19.51 12.46
N ALA A 152 1.22 19.67 11.96
CA ALA A 152 0.85 20.81 11.14
C ALA A 152 0.98 22.12 11.94
N GLU A 153 0.58 22.14 13.21
CA GLU A 153 0.76 23.28 14.10
C GLU A 153 2.24 23.61 14.38
N ASN A 154 3.08 22.60 14.57
CA ASN A 154 4.53 22.77 14.80
C ASN A 154 5.22 23.34 13.56
N ILE A 155 4.85 22.87 12.36
CA ILE A 155 5.35 23.45 11.11
C ILE A 155 4.86 24.89 10.95
N LYS A 156 3.56 25.17 11.16
CA LYS A 156 3.02 26.55 11.12
C LYS A 156 3.76 27.47 12.10
N LYS A 157 3.99 27.01 13.32
CA LYS A 157 4.74 27.74 14.35
C LYS A 157 6.18 28.01 13.91
N HIS A 158 6.89 27.02 13.39
CA HIS A 158 8.25 27.18 12.90
C HIS A 158 8.35 28.16 11.73
N LEU A 159 7.47 28.04 10.73
CA LEU A 159 7.42 28.95 9.59
C LEU A 159 7.14 30.39 10.03
N SER A 160 6.19 30.60 10.95
CA SER A 160 5.87 31.94 11.49
C SER A 160 7.02 32.60 12.24
N GLN A 161 7.99 31.83 12.74
CA GLN A 161 9.18 32.34 13.44
C GLN A 161 10.34 32.69 12.50
N HIS A 162 10.28 32.27 11.23
CA HIS A 162 11.37 32.42 10.26
C HIS A 162 10.97 33.12 8.95
N THR A 163 9.77 33.70 8.89
CA THR A 163 9.32 34.57 7.78
C THR A 163 9.19 36.05 8.18
N ASN A 164 10.01 36.52 9.14
CA ASN A 164 10.23 37.95 9.35
C ASN A 164 11.39 38.46 8.48
#